data_AF-A0A7Y0X687-F1
#
_entry.id   AF-A0A7Y0X687-F1
#
_cell.length_a   1.000
_cell.length_b   1.000
_cell.length_c   1.000
_cell.angle_alpha   90.00
_cell.angle_beta   90.00
_cell.angle_gamma   90.00
#
_symmetry.space_group_name_H-M   'P 1'
#
loop_
_entity.id
_entity.type
_entity.pdbx_description
1 polymer ?
#
loop_
_entity_poly.entity_id
_entity_poly.type
_entity_poly.pdbx_seq_one_letter_code
_entity_poly.pdbx_strand_id
1 'polypeptide(L)' 'SIPVTILHGFLGSGKTTFLRNILQQADYSGVDLSVIVNDMSELDVDGVLILNTDAVSEEQGNFVTISGDSISSLSGVKQL' A
#
# COMPACT_ATOMS: atom_id res chain seq x y z
N SER A 1 3.64 19.68 4.56
CA SER A 1 3.57 18.40 5.31
C SER A 1 2.59 17.49 4.59
N ILE A 2 2.93 16.22 4.40
CA ILE A 2 2.02 15.23 3.81
C ILE A 2 1.37 14.47 4.99
N PRO A 3 0.03 14.39 5.08
CA PRO A 3 -0.62 13.60 6.12
C PRO A 3 -0.32 12.11 5.92
N VAL A 4 0.05 11.43 7.01
CA VAL A 4 0.37 10.00 6.98
C VAL A 4 -0.60 9.25 7.88
N THR A 5 -1.24 8.22 7.33
CA THR A 5 -2.12 7.30 8.06
C THR A 5 -1.47 5.91 8.06
N ILE A 6 -1.38 5.29 9.24
CA ILE A 6 -0.86 3.92 9.37
C ILE A 6 -2.05 2.97 9.53
N LEU A 7 -2.20 2.05 8.59
CA LEU A 7 -3.15 0.94 8.69
C LEU A 7 -2.46 -0.30 9.26
N HIS A 8 -2.80 -0.68 10.50
CA HIS A 8 -2.23 -1.84 11.18
C HIS A 8 -3.34 -2.74 11.76
N GLY A 9 -3.05 -4.02 11.96
CA GLY A 9 -3.99 -5.00 12.50
C GLY A 9 -3.49 -6.44 12.33
N PHE A 10 -4.10 -7.36 13.08
CA PHE A 10 -3.78 -8.78 13.04
C PHE A 10 -3.94 -9.41 11.65
N LEU A 11 -3.30 -10.56 11.41
CA LEU A 11 -3.51 -11.33 10.18
C LEU A 11 -5.00 -11.71 10.06
N GLY A 12 -5.57 -11.52 8.87
CA GLY A 12 -7.00 -11.76 8.63
C GLY A 12 -7.95 -10.67 9.14
N SER A 13 -7.47 -9.56 9.70
CA SER A 13 -8.33 -8.46 10.17
C SER A 13 -8.98 -7.62 9.05
N GLY A 14 -8.82 -8.02 7.78
CA GLY A 14 -9.42 -7.33 6.63
C GLY A 14 -8.69 -6.09 6.13
N LYS A 15 -7.41 -5.89 6.47
CA LYS A 15 -6.61 -4.69 6.09
C LYS A 15 -6.60 -4.45 4.56
N THR A 16 -6.27 -5.48 3.79
CA THR A 16 -6.19 -5.40 2.32
C THR A 16 -7.56 -5.05 1.71
N THR A 17 -8.63 -5.64 2.23
CA THR A 17 -10.01 -5.32 1.82
C THR A 17 -10.38 -3.87 2.14
N PHE A 18 -10.05 -3.40 3.34
CA PHE A 18 -10.32 -2.02 3.76
C PHE A 18 -9.55 -1.01 2.91
N LEU A 19 -8.26 -1.26 2.68
CA LEU A 19 -7.40 -0.40 1.87
C LEU A 19 -7.91 -0.28 0.43
N ARG A 20 -8.25 -1.40 -0.22
CA ARG A 20 -8.88 -1.39 -1.56
C ARG A 20 -10.14 -0.52 -1.60
N ASN A 21 -10.99 -0.62 -0.58
CA ASN A 21 -12.26 0.11 -0.52
C ASN A 21 -12.03 1.62 -0.36
N ILE A 22 -11.04 2.03 0.44
CA ILE A 22 -10.64 3.44 0.57
C ILE A 22 -10.07 3.98 -0.73
N LEU A 23 -9.21 3.22 -1.43
CA LEU A 23 -8.60 3.66 -2.68
C LEU A 23 -9.64 3.93 -3.75
N GLN A 24 -10.64 3.04 -3.87
CA GLN A 24 -11.78 3.26 -4.77
C GLN A 24 -12.58 4.51 -4.40
N GLN A 25 -12.86 4.72 -3.10
CA GLN A 25 -13.59 5.91 -2.65
C GLN A 25 -12.80 7.21 -2.87
N ALA A 26 -11.48 7.17 -2.69
CA ALA A 26 -10.58 8.29 -2.93
C ALA A 26 -10.59 8.68 -4.41
N ASP A 27 -10.47 7.70 -5.30
CA ASP A 27 -10.58 7.89 -6.76
C ASP A 27 -11.92 8.54 -7.15
N TYR A 28 -13.04 7.99 -6.68
CA TYR A 28 -14.37 8.57 -6.95
C TYR A 28 -14.55 9.99 -6.41
N SER A 29 -13.86 10.33 -5.32
CA SER A 29 -13.96 11.64 -4.67
C SER A 29 -12.89 12.64 -5.16
N GLY A 30 -12.00 12.22 -6.07
CA GLY A 30 -10.89 13.04 -6.56
C GLY A 30 -9.85 13.36 -5.48
N VAL A 31 -9.64 12.45 -4.52
CA VAL A 31 -8.64 12.61 -3.47
C VAL A 31 -7.35 11.92 -3.89
N ASP A 32 -6.29 12.71 -4.04
CA ASP A 32 -4.95 12.18 -4.31
C ASP A 32 -4.43 11.40 -3.10
N LEU A 33 -4.26 10.09 -3.28
CA LEU A 33 -3.76 9.17 -2.26
C LEU A 33 -2.57 8.39 -2.82
N SER A 34 -1.55 8.21 -1.99
CA SER A 34 -0.42 7.32 -2.28
C SER A 34 -0.34 6.22 -1.24
N VAL A 35 0.07 5.03 -1.65
CA VAL A 35 0.08 3.84 -0.81
C VAL A 35 1.46 3.22 -0.75
N ILE A 36 1.89 2.94 0.48
CA ILE A 36 3.05 2.11 0.76
C ILE A 36 2.54 0.82 1.39
N VAL A 37 2.84 -0.31 0.76
CA VAL A 37 2.54 -1.64 1.28
C VAL A 37 3.80 -2.21 1.91
N ASN A 38 3.72 -2.66 3.15
CA ASN A 38 4.81 -3.36 3.82
C ASN A 38 4.46 -4.85 3.90
N ASP A 39 4.91 -5.62 2.93
CA ASP A 39 4.75 -7.07 2.87
C ASP A 39 6.08 -7.75 3.23
N MET A 40 6.16 -8.29 4.45
CA MET A 40 7.38 -8.96 4.93
C MET A 40 7.55 -10.36 4.32
N SER A 41 6.62 -10.82 3.49
CA SER A 41 6.74 -12.11 2.82
C SER A 41 7.51 -12.00 1.50
N GLU A 42 8.17 -13.08 1.09
CA GLU A 42 8.92 -13.13 -0.18
C GLU A 42 8.00 -13.10 -1.41
N LEU A 43 6.74 -13.48 -1.25
CA LEU A 43 5.72 -13.43 -2.29
C LEU A 43 4.90 -12.16 -2.07
N ASP A 44 5.02 -11.18 -2.97
CA ASP A 44 4.25 -9.93 -2.89
C ASP A 44 2.76 -10.16 -3.20
N VAL A 45 2.01 -10.68 -2.23
CA VAL A 45 0.59 -10.96 -2.38
C VAL A 45 -0.21 -9.70 -2.14
N ASP A 46 0.11 -8.95 -1.09
CA ASP A 46 -0.66 -7.76 -0.74
C ASP A 46 -0.52 -6.66 -1.79
N GLY A 47 0.67 -6.47 -2.38
CA GLY A 47 0.90 -5.47 -3.41
C GLY A 47 0.14 -5.77 -4.70
N VAL A 48 0.21 -7.01 -5.18
CA VAL A 48 -0.57 -7.47 -6.36
C VAL A 48 -2.07 -7.31 -6.13
N LEU A 49 -2.56 -7.60 -4.93
CA LEU A 49 -3.97 -7.39 -4.62
C LEU A 49 -4.34 -5.90 -4.73
N ILE A 50 -3.50 -4.98 -4.28
CA ILE A 50 -3.83 -3.55 -4.30
C ILE A 50 -3.69 -2.94 -5.70
N LEU A 51 -2.70 -3.37 -6.49
CA LEU A 51 -2.53 -2.95 -7.89
C LEU A 51 -3.71 -3.30 -8.82
N ASN A 52 -4.57 -4.24 -8.42
CA ASN A 52 -5.81 -4.53 -9.16
C ASN A 52 -6.91 -3.45 -8.99
N THR A 53 -6.61 -2.33 -8.34
CA THR A 53 -7.47 -1.14 -8.33
C THR A 53 -6.88 -0.09 -9.25
N ASP A 54 -7.63 0.42 -10.23
CA ASP A 54 -7.18 1.48 -11.16
C ASP A 54 -6.77 2.79 -10.46
N ALA A 55 -7.02 2.90 -9.15
CA ALA A 55 -6.71 4.04 -8.31
C ALA A 55 -5.21 4.23 -8.02
N VAL A 56 -4.38 3.19 -8.17
CA VAL A 56 -2.94 3.25 -7.86
C VAL A 56 -2.09 2.52 -8.89
N SER A 57 -0.90 3.03 -9.14
CA SER A 57 0.07 2.50 -10.11
C SER A 57 1.50 2.89 -9.73
N GLU A 58 2.43 1.96 -9.89
CA GLU A 58 3.87 2.23 -9.75
C GLU A 58 4.34 3.27 -10.79
N GLU A 59 3.81 3.22 -12.01
CA GLU A 59 4.17 4.15 -13.10
C GLU A 59 3.77 5.59 -12.77
N GLN A 60 2.65 5.77 -12.06
CA GLN A 60 2.17 7.07 -11.60
C GLN A 60 2.91 7.55 -10.34
N GLY A 61 3.73 6.71 -9.72
CA GLY A 61 4.47 7.02 -8.50
C GLY A 61 3.60 7.16 -7.25
N ASN A 62 2.35 6.68 -7.28
CA ASN A 62 1.44 6.69 -6.13
C ASN A 62 1.30 5.32 -5.44
N PHE A 63 2.10 4.33 -5.84
CA PHE A 63 2.15 3.00 -5.25
C PHE A 63 3.58 2.50 -5.11
N VAL A 64 3.88 1.90 -3.96
CA VAL A 64 5.13 1.14 -3.76
C VAL A 64 4.91 0.01 -2.76
N THR A 65 5.53 -1.13 -3.01
CA THR A 65 5.60 -2.25 -2.07
C THR A 65 7.02 -2.42 -1.56
N ILE A 66 7.17 -2.58 -0.25
CA ILE A 66 8.35 -3.15 0.38
C ILE A 66 8.08 -4.66 0.51
N SER A 67 8.75 -5.47 -0.30
CA SER A 67 8.54 -6.93 -0.36
C SER A 67 9.74 -7.68 0.22
N GLY A 68 9.49 -8.71 1.03
CA GLY A 68 10.52 -9.55 1.64
C GLY A 68 11.42 -8.84 2.66
N ASP A 69 11.04 -7.63 3.10
CA ASP A 69 11.77 -6.82 4.08
C ASP A 69 10.78 -6.00 4.94
N SER A 70 11.29 -5.20 5.86
CA SER A 70 10.50 -4.34 6.74
C SER A 70 10.77 -2.87 6.47
N ILE A 71 9.72 -2.05 6.52
CA ILE A 71 9.81 -0.59 6.58
C ILE A 71 10.65 -0.06 7.74
N SER A 72 10.92 -0.89 8.76
CA SER A 72 11.79 -0.53 9.88
C SER A 72 13.28 -0.71 9.57
N SER A 73 13.64 -1.41 8.48
CA SER A 73 15.02 -1.65 8.08
C SER A 73 15.49 -0.59 7.07
N LEU A 74 16.80 -0.31 7.06
CA LEU A 74 17.38 0.62 6.08
C LEU A 74 17.25 0.08 4.64
N SER A 75 17.29 -1.24 4.46
CA SER A 75 17.12 -1.89 3.17
C SER A 75 15.68 -1.80 2.67
N GLY A 76 14.68 -1.91 3.55
CA GLY A 76 13.27 -1.72 3.20
C GLY A 76 12.97 -0.27 2.83
N VAL A 77 13.46 0.71 3.59
CA VAL A 77 13.25 2.13 3.29
C VAL A 77 13.89 2.54 1.95
N LYS A 78 14.95 1.88 1.51
CA LYS A 78 15.58 2.12 0.20
C LYS A 78 14.75 1.64 -1.00
N GLN A 79 13.69 0.88 -0.76
CA GLN A 79 12.76 0.45 -1.82
C GLN A 79 11.69 1.51 -2.12
N LEU A 80 11.53 2.50 -1.22
CA LEU A 80 10.68 3.68 -1.40
C LEU A 80 11.37 4.72 -2.28
#